data_AF-A0A961I958-F1
#
_entry.id   AF-A0A961I958-F1
#
_cell.length_a   1.000
_cell.length_b   1.000
_cell.length_c   1.000
_cell.angle_alpha   90.00
_cell.angle_beta   90.00
_cell.angle_gamma   90.00
#
_symmetry.space_group_name_H-M   'P 1'
#
loop_
_entity.id
_entity.type
_entity.pdbx_description
1 polymer ?
#
loop_
_entity_poly.entity_id
_entity_poly.type
_entity_poly.pdbx_seq_one_letter_code
_entity_poly.pdbx_strand_id
1 'polypeptide(L)'
;DSRRVMGLIAYGDTGNLLESLHEQLQHHIESIGLPNTEINWLNLTFPANRGEKLERVLEDELALQLEKEPTETIPHLLRRHAPLVNAADHNRRTLWLNWGIFGANRDRQPPLTPSELESWLRLSSGYLSMHCPADLRIVSFLVIELAENRQQRLMKSLEKLRSQSWCRRSEFRLSILQPLGNILEGDLFDFLDERANSSCPPAIQDEMARLLFAKTGGEFEATVALIQQAEAGSWYDLQAQLKGTHGATQPEDDEPF
;
A
#
# COMPACT_ATOMS: atom_id res chain seq x y z
N ASP A 1 -10.13 5.81 -22.97
CA ASP A 1 -10.11 4.97 -21.76
C ASP A 1 -11.29 5.37 -20.87
N SER A 2 -12.28 4.49 -20.70
CA SER A 2 -13.49 4.72 -19.90
C SER A 2 -13.28 4.51 -18.40
N ARG A 3 -12.19 3.83 -18.00
CA ARG A 3 -11.91 3.54 -16.60
C ARG A 3 -11.41 4.81 -15.93
N ARG A 4 -12.24 5.37 -15.06
CA ARG A 4 -11.98 6.64 -14.39
C ARG A 4 -11.69 6.48 -12.91
N VAL A 5 -12.24 5.44 -12.27
CA VAL A 5 -12.06 5.18 -10.85
C VAL A 5 -11.39 3.83 -10.64
N MET A 6 -10.38 3.81 -9.78
CA MET A 6 -9.73 2.59 -9.32
C MET A 6 -9.96 2.44 -7.82
N GLY A 7 -10.54 1.32 -7.39
CA GLY A 7 -10.42 0.87 -6.00
C GLY A 7 -9.09 0.12 -5.89
N LEU A 8 -8.16 0.62 -5.09
CA LEU A 8 -6.86 0.02 -4.85
C LEU A 8 -6.79 -0.48 -3.42
N ILE A 9 -6.54 -1.78 -3.26
CA ILE A 9 -6.36 -2.40 -1.94
C ILE A 9 -4.92 -2.89 -1.86
N ALA A 10 -4.19 -2.38 -0.87
CA ALA A 10 -2.99 -3.03 -0.38
C ALA A 10 -3.31 -3.85 0.86
N TYR A 11 -2.52 -4.90 1.09
CA TYR A 11 -2.62 -5.68 2.30
C TYR A 11 -1.28 -6.33 2.61
N GLY A 12 -1.05 -6.65 3.87
CA GLY A 12 0.19 -7.27 4.33
C GLY A 12 0.09 -7.68 5.79
N ASP A 13 1.12 -8.36 6.27
CA ASP A 13 1.24 -8.71 7.68
C ASP A 13 1.68 -7.51 8.53
N THR A 14 1.58 -7.69 9.84
CA THR A 14 2.07 -6.79 10.87
C THR A 14 3.59 -6.66 10.78
N GLY A 15 4.13 -5.45 10.92
CA GLY A 15 5.58 -5.18 10.81
C GLY A 15 6.08 -4.84 9.41
N ASN A 16 5.31 -5.07 8.35
CA ASN A 16 5.74 -4.77 6.97
C ASN A 16 5.59 -3.28 6.56
N LEU A 17 5.80 -2.36 7.50
CA LEU A 17 5.73 -0.89 7.35
C LEU A 17 4.56 -0.39 6.47
N LEU A 18 3.38 -0.94 6.68
CA LEU A 18 2.16 -0.56 5.95
C LEU A 18 1.85 0.95 6.09
N GLU A 19 2.30 1.57 7.18
CA GLU A 19 2.30 3.02 7.43
C GLU A 19 3.06 3.82 6.38
N SER A 20 4.20 3.33 5.92
CA SER A 20 5.05 4.02 4.94
C SER A 20 4.63 3.73 3.50
N LEU A 21 3.71 2.77 3.28
CA LEU A 21 3.31 2.36 1.93
C LEU A 21 2.79 3.51 1.07
N HIS A 22 2.02 4.43 1.66
CA HIS A 22 1.51 5.58 0.92
C HIS A 22 2.66 6.46 0.38
N GLU A 23 3.65 6.73 1.23
CA GLU A 23 4.85 7.51 0.86
C GLU A 23 5.71 6.76 -0.16
N GLN A 24 5.87 5.44 0.00
CA GLN A 24 6.58 4.58 -0.95
C GLN A 24 5.92 4.58 -2.33
N LEU A 25 4.58 4.47 -2.39
CA LEU A 25 3.83 4.53 -3.64
C LEU A 25 3.96 5.91 -4.30
N GLN A 26 3.91 6.98 -3.51
CA GLN A 26 4.12 8.33 -4.01
C GLN A 26 5.52 8.47 -4.61
N HIS A 27 6.56 8.10 -3.86
CA HIS A 27 7.95 8.18 -4.31
C HIS A 27 8.20 7.33 -5.56
N HIS A 28 7.64 6.11 -5.63
CA HIS A 28 7.78 5.22 -6.78
C HIS A 28 7.11 5.79 -8.04
N ILE A 29 5.94 6.41 -7.91
CA ILE A 29 5.24 7.02 -9.04
C ILE A 29 6.01 8.26 -9.54
N GLU A 30 6.54 9.06 -8.61
CA GLU A 30 7.36 10.22 -8.92
C GLU A 30 8.70 9.82 -9.58
N SER A 31 9.33 8.73 -9.12
CA SER A 31 10.63 8.26 -9.62
C SER A 31 10.56 7.59 -10.99
N ILE A 32 9.50 6.83 -11.28
CA ILE A 32 9.25 6.30 -12.64
C ILE A 32 8.97 7.45 -13.62
N GLY A 33 8.59 8.63 -13.11
CA GLY A 33 8.36 9.81 -13.93
C GLY A 33 7.25 9.58 -14.93
N LEU A 34 6.08 9.10 -14.47
CA LEU A 34 4.93 8.87 -15.34
C LEU A 34 4.62 10.16 -16.12
N PRO A 35 4.88 10.19 -17.44
CA PRO A 35 4.71 11.42 -18.21
C PRO A 35 3.25 11.83 -18.14
N ASN A 36 3.03 13.12 -17.91
CA ASN A 36 1.72 13.76 -18.02
C ASN A 36 0.69 13.33 -16.97
N THR A 37 1.12 12.96 -15.76
CA THR A 37 0.22 12.68 -14.63
C THR A 37 0.56 13.57 -13.45
N GLU A 38 -0.38 14.45 -13.10
CA GLU A 38 -0.34 15.17 -11.83
C GLU A 38 -1.28 14.50 -10.84
N ILE A 39 -0.83 14.33 -9.61
CA ILE A 39 -1.57 13.66 -8.54
C ILE A 39 -1.72 14.61 -7.37
N ASN A 40 -2.95 14.82 -6.90
CA ASN A 40 -3.18 15.37 -5.57
C ASN A 40 -3.53 14.24 -4.61
N TRP A 41 -2.86 14.21 -3.46
CA TRP A 41 -2.98 13.16 -2.46
C TRP A 41 -3.77 13.67 -1.26
N LEU A 42 -4.90 13.03 -0.98
CA LEU A 42 -5.78 13.39 0.12
C LEU A 42 -5.86 12.22 1.11
N ASN A 43 -5.49 12.50 2.35
CA ASN A 43 -5.69 11.58 3.46
C ASN A 43 -7.10 11.78 4.02
N LEU A 44 -7.87 10.70 4.03
CA LEU A 44 -9.23 10.63 4.53
C LEU A 44 -9.28 9.75 5.77
N THR A 45 -10.22 10.06 6.66
CA THR A 45 -10.52 9.25 7.83
C THR A 45 -11.78 8.42 7.56
N PHE A 46 -11.75 7.12 7.86
CA PHE A 46 -12.96 6.31 7.79
C PHE A 46 -13.89 6.67 8.95
N PRO A 47 -15.21 6.72 8.75
CA PRO A 47 -16.14 7.11 9.81
C PRO A 47 -16.03 6.19 11.02
N ALA A 48 -16.05 6.79 12.22
CA ALA A 48 -16.05 6.06 13.48
C ALA A 48 -17.34 5.25 13.69
N ASN A 49 -18.48 5.79 13.23
CA ASN A 49 -19.75 5.09 13.25
C ASN A 49 -19.91 4.23 11.99
N ARG A 50 -19.67 2.93 12.13
CA ARG A 50 -19.74 1.94 11.04
C ARG A 50 -21.02 1.09 11.06
N GLY A 51 -22.10 1.64 11.61
CA GLY A 51 -23.39 0.97 11.74
C GLY A 51 -24.14 0.75 10.42
N GLU A 52 -25.45 0.53 10.52
CA GLU A 52 -26.31 0.34 9.35
C GLU A 52 -26.24 1.54 8.38
N LYS A 53 -26.20 1.26 7.07
CA LYS A 53 -26.08 2.25 5.97
C LYS A 53 -24.72 2.94 5.84
N LEU A 54 -23.64 2.24 6.18
CA LEU A 54 -22.27 2.75 6.03
C LEU A 54 -21.97 3.37 4.65
N GLU A 55 -22.54 2.86 3.55
CA GLU A 55 -22.37 3.46 2.22
C GLU A 55 -22.71 4.95 2.22
N ARG A 56 -23.87 5.33 2.76
CA ARG A 56 -24.29 6.73 2.84
C ARG A 56 -23.43 7.53 3.81
N VAL A 57 -23.03 6.91 4.92
CA VAL A 57 -22.12 7.56 5.89
C VAL A 57 -20.79 7.88 5.21
N LEU A 58 -20.25 6.97 4.38
CA LEU A 58 -19.01 7.21 3.63
C LEU A 58 -19.16 8.33 2.59
N GLU A 59 -20.32 8.44 1.93
CA GLU A 59 -20.61 9.54 1.01
C GLU A 59 -20.64 10.90 1.74
N ASP A 60 -21.35 10.96 2.87
CA ASP A 60 -21.46 12.15 3.70
C ASP A 60 -20.10 12.53 4.31
N GLU A 61 -19.32 11.54 4.76
CA GLU A 61 -17.98 11.71 5.32
C GLU A 61 -16.99 12.24 4.28
N LEU A 62 -17.02 11.70 3.05
CA LEU A 62 -16.22 12.22 1.93
C LEU A 62 -16.58 13.68 1.65
N ALA A 63 -17.86 14.01 1.57
CA ALA A 63 -18.31 15.38 1.34
C ALA A 63 -17.86 16.33 2.46
N LEU A 64 -17.94 15.87 3.70
CA LEU A 64 -17.52 16.64 4.88
C LEU A 64 -16.01 16.92 4.86
N GLN A 65 -15.19 15.89 4.67
CA GLN A 65 -13.72 16.02 4.70
C GLN A 65 -13.16 16.79 3.50
N LEU A 66 -13.88 16.82 2.38
CA LEU A 66 -13.55 17.67 1.24
C LEU A 66 -14.15 19.09 1.36
N GLU A 67 -14.78 19.41 2.49
CA GLU A 67 -15.37 20.72 2.78
C GLU A 67 -16.40 21.13 1.71
N LYS A 68 -17.35 20.23 1.42
CA LYS A 68 -18.39 20.47 0.42
C LYS A 68 -19.26 21.66 0.80
N GLU A 69 -19.39 22.62 -0.11
CA GLU A 69 -20.33 23.73 0.08
C GLU A 69 -21.80 23.27 -0.14
N PRO A 70 -22.79 23.93 0.49
CA PRO A 70 -24.20 23.52 0.42
C PRO A 70 -24.75 23.38 -1.02
N THR A 71 -24.34 24.27 -1.92
CA THR A 71 -24.79 24.31 -3.32
C THR A 71 -23.83 23.60 -4.28
N GLU A 72 -22.67 23.16 -3.81
CA GLU A 72 -21.66 22.53 -4.64
C GLU A 72 -22.09 21.11 -5.04
N THR A 73 -21.84 20.75 -6.30
CA THR A 73 -22.08 19.38 -6.79
C THR A 73 -20.85 18.52 -6.54
N ILE A 74 -21.03 17.21 -6.37
CA ILE A 74 -19.90 16.28 -6.16
C ILE A 74 -18.86 16.33 -7.29
N PRO A 75 -19.24 16.41 -8.58
CA PRO A 75 -18.24 16.58 -9.64
C PRO A 75 -17.42 17.86 -9.52
N HIS A 76 -18.01 18.97 -9.04
CA HIS A 76 -17.29 20.23 -8.81
C HIS A 76 -16.35 20.12 -7.60
N LEU A 77 -16.84 19.53 -6.50
CA LEU A 77 -16.05 19.22 -5.31
C LEU A 77 -14.79 18.41 -5.66
N LEU A 78 -14.96 17.30 -6.38
CA LEU A 78 -13.84 16.43 -6.79
C LEU A 78 -12.86 17.17 -7.73
N ARG A 79 -13.36 18.07 -8.59
CA ARG A 79 -12.50 18.86 -9.49
C ARG A 79 -11.73 19.95 -8.75
N ARG A 80 -12.33 20.59 -7.74
CA ARG A 80 -11.68 21.62 -6.91
C ARG A 80 -10.44 21.07 -6.19
N HIS A 81 -10.48 19.80 -5.81
CA HIS A 81 -9.37 19.10 -5.17
C HIS A 81 -8.43 18.40 -6.14
N ALA A 82 -8.71 18.40 -7.45
CA ALA A 82 -7.80 17.83 -8.44
C ALA A 82 -6.66 18.80 -8.79
N PRO A 83 -5.49 18.30 -9.22
CA PRO A 83 -4.39 19.17 -9.69
C PRO A 83 -4.81 20.15 -10.78
N LEU A 84 -4.24 21.36 -10.71
CA LEU A 84 -4.45 22.41 -11.70
C LEU A 84 -3.49 22.23 -12.87
N VAL A 85 -3.95 21.50 -13.88
CA VAL A 85 -3.16 21.30 -15.10
C VAL A 85 -3.62 22.20 -16.23
N ASN A 86 -2.65 22.76 -16.96
CA ASN A 86 -2.90 23.52 -18.17
C ASN A 86 -3.58 22.63 -19.22
N ALA A 87 -4.63 23.13 -19.85
CA ALA A 87 -5.40 22.38 -20.85
C ALA A 87 -4.57 21.97 -22.09
N ALA A 88 -3.43 22.65 -22.32
CA ALA A 88 -2.53 22.38 -23.43
C ALA A 88 -1.67 21.11 -23.24
N ASP A 89 -1.44 20.67 -22.00
CA ASP A 89 -0.44 19.63 -21.71
C ASP A 89 -1.00 18.20 -21.83
N HIS A 90 -2.29 18.04 -22.14
CA HIS A 90 -2.98 16.73 -22.18
C HIS A 90 -2.81 15.87 -20.91
N ASN A 91 -2.39 16.49 -19.80
CA ASN A 91 -2.12 15.81 -18.54
C ASN A 91 -3.42 15.24 -17.94
N ARG A 92 -3.31 14.00 -17.44
CA ARG A 92 -4.41 13.35 -16.73
C ARG A 92 -4.37 13.76 -15.27
N ARG A 93 -5.37 14.55 -14.85
CA ARG A 93 -5.60 14.88 -13.45
C ARG A 93 -5.92 13.61 -12.69
N THR A 94 -5.18 13.35 -11.62
CA THR A 94 -5.44 12.22 -10.73
C THR A 94 -5.67 12.72 -9.32
N LEU A 95 -6.76 12.27 -8.70
CA LEU A 95 -7.04 12.47 -7.29
C LEU A 95 -6.85 11.15 -6.56
N TRP A 96 -5.97 11.13 -5.57
CA TRP A 96 -5.73 9.96 -4.74
C TRP A 96 -6.40 10.14 -3.39
N LEU A 97 -7.43 9.34 -3.11
CA LEU A 97 -8.20 9.34 -1.88
C LEU A 97 -7.72 8.18 -1.00
N ASN A 98 -6.85 8.48 -0.03
CA ASN A 98 -6.29 7.51 0.90
C ASN A 98 -7.17 7.39 2.15
N TRP A 99 -7.92 6.29 2.28
CA TRP A 99 -8.77 6.01 3.45
C TRP A 99 -8.00 5.44 4.65
N GLY A 100 -6.68 5.35 4.54
CA GLY A 100 -5.79 4.91 5.61
C GLY A 100 -5.69 3.40 5.76
N ILE A 101 -5.22 3.01 6.95
CA ILE A 101 -4.78 1.66 7.26
C ILE A 101 -5.70 1.06 8.31
N PHE A 102 -6.17 -0.16 8.05
CA PHE A 102 -7.07 -0.91 8.91
C PHE A 102 -6.33 -2.11 9.50
N GLY A 103 -6.23 -2.20 10.81
CA GLY A 103 -5.39 -3.20 11.48
C GLY A 103 -5.67 -3.30 12.97
N ALA A 104 -5.01 -4.26 13.64
CA ALA A 104 -5.20 -4.50 15.07
C ALA A 104 -4.35 -3.58 15.96
N ASN A 105 -3.34 -2.91 15.39
CA ASN A 105 -2.46 -1.99 16.11
C ASN A 105 -3.16 -0.69 16.51
N ARG A 106 -2.71 -0.08 17.62
CA ARG A 106 -3.38 1.08 18.25
C ARG A 106 -3.36 2.35 17.41
N ASP A 107 -2.33 2.54 16.58
CA ASP A 107 -2.18 3.71 15.71
C ASP A 107 -2.93 3.56 14.38
N ARG A 108 -3.75 2.50 14.25
CA ARG A 108 -4.47 2.15 13.03
C ARG A 108 -5.98 2.24 13.25
N GLN A 109 -6.69 2.34 12.14
CA GLN A 109 -8.15 2.26 12.20
C GLN A 109 -8.58 0.82 12.51
N PRO A 110 -9.68 0.62 13.25
CA PRO A 110 -10.15 -0.72 13.59
C PRO A 110 -10.30 -1.62 12.36
N PRO A 111 -10.02 -2.93 12.44
CA PRO A 111 -10.09 -3.84 11.30
C PRO A 111 -11.44 -3.78 10.57
N LEU A 112 -11.42 -3.86 9.25
CA LEU A 112 -12.64 -3.90 8.45
C LEU A 112 -13.32 -5.27 8.53
N THR A 113 -14.64 -5.24 8.73
CA THR A 113 -15.49 -6.39 8.47
C THR A 113 -15.71 -6.57 6.95
N PRO A 114 -16.11 -7.78 6.50
CA PRO A 114 -16.42 -8.00 5.09
C PRO A 114 -17.51 -7.07 4.53
N SER A 115 -18.53 -6.74 5.34
CA SER A 115 -19.60 -5.82 4.94
C SER A 115 -19.10 -4.38 4.82
N GLU A 116 -18.21 -3.94 5.70
CA GLU A 116 -17.63 -2.59 5.62
C GLU A 116 -16.75 -2.43 4.39
N LEU A 117 -15.97 -3.46 4.05
CA LEU A 117 -15.17 -3.51 2.83
C LEU A 117 -16.05 -3.48 1.57
N GLU A 118 -17.18 -4.19 1.58
CA GLU A 118 -18.18 -4.13 0.50
C GLU A 118 -18.74 -2.71 0.37
N SER A 119 -19.14 -2.06 1.47
CA SER A 119 -19.65 -0.68 1.47
C SER A 119 -18.64 0.31 0.90
N TRP A 120 -17.36 0.19 1.26
CA TRP A 120 -16.29 1.02 0.68
C TRP A 120 -16.13 0.76 -0.84
N LEU A 121 -16.15 -0.50 -1.28
CA LEU A 121 -16.10 -0.81 -2.71
C LEU A 121 -17.32 -0.28 -3.48
N ARG A 122 -18.50 -0.24 -2.86
CA ARG A 122 -19.72 0.35 -3.43
C ARG A 122 -19.63 1.86 -3.52
N LEU A 123 -19.03 2.53 -2.54
CA LEU A 123 -18.68 3.95 -2.67
C LEU A 123 -17.78 4.17 -3.90
N SER A 124 -16.71 3.39 -4.07
CA SER A 124 -15.77 3.59 -5.19
C SER A 124 -16.37 3.26 -6.56
N SER A 125 -17.00 2.10 -6.69
CA SER A 125 -17.57 1.62 -7.96
C SER A 125 -18.92 2.26 -8.31
N GLY A 126 -19.68 2.68 -7.30
CA GLY A 126 -21.00 3.29 -7.42
C GLY A 126 -20.89 4.82 -7.49
N TYR A 127 -20.74 5.42 -6.31
CA TYR A 127 -20.82 6.86 -6.07
C TYR A 127 -19.70 7.64 -6.77
N LEU A 128 -18.43 7.30 -6.50
CA LEU A 128 -17.29 7.97 -7.12
C LEU A 128 -17.32 7.83 -8.64
N SER A 129 -17.61 6.63 -9.16
CA SER A 129 -17.66 6.39 -10.61
C SER A 129 -18.77 7.18 -11.33
N MET A 130 -19.91 7.39 -10.66
CA MET A 130 -21.03 8.18 -11.17
C MET A 130 -20.71 9.68 -11.20
N HIS A 131 -20.01 10.17 -10.17
CA HIS A 131 -19.70 11.60 -10.03
C HIS A 131 -18.32 12.00 -10.55
N CYS A 132 -17.47 11.05 -10.96
CA CYS A 132 -16.13 11.33 -11.46
C CYS A 132 -16.20 12.10 -12.80
N PRO A 133 -15.63 13.32 -12.85
CA PRO A 133 -15.52 14.09 -14.09
C PRO A 133 -14.75 13.35 -15.20
N ALA A 134 -15.06 13.64 -16.47
CA ALA A 134 -14.46 12.95 -17.61
C ALA A 134 -12.93 13.17 -17.74
N ASP A 135 -12.49 14.36 -17.34
CA ASP A 135 -11.10 14.84 -17.32
C ASP A 135 -10.32 14.40 -16.07
N LEU A 136 -10.98 13.74 -15.10
CA LEU A 136 -10.39 13.31 -13.84
C LEU A 136 -10.21 11.79 -13.79
N ARG A 137 -9.19 11.35 -13.06
CA ARG A 137 -9.02 9.97 -12.61
C ARG A 137 -8.98 9.95 -11.08
N ILE A 138 -9.57 8.93 -10.48
CA ILE A 138 -9.62 8.78 -9.03
C ILE A 138 -9.02 7.44 -8.64
N VAL A 139 -8.11 7.45 -7.68
CA VAL A 139 -7.65 6.27 -6.97
C VAL A 139 -8.24 6.33 -5.57
N SER A 140 -9.19 5.44 -5.27
CA SER A 140 -9.71 5.23 -3.92
C SER A 140 -8.89 4.10 -3.30
N PHE A 141 -8.10 4.43 -2.29
CA PHE A 141 -7.07 3.55 -1.74
C PHE A 141 -7.33 3.23 -0.28
N LEU A 142 -7.07 2.00 0.13
CA LEU A 142 -6.95 1.61 1.53
C LEU A 142 -5.92 0.49 1.71
N VAL A 143 -5.47 0.33 2.94
CA VAL A 143 -4.52 -0.71 3.34
C VAL A 143 -5.13 -1.59 4.43
N ILE A 144 -5.00 -2.90 4.29
CA ILE A 144 -5.48 -3.87 5.29
C ILE A 144 -4.29 -4.61 5.89
N GLU A 145 -4.02 -4.37 7.17
CA GLU A 145 -3.14 -5.23 7.95
C GLU A 145 -3.91 -6.46 8.42
N LEU A 146 -3.40 -7.63 8.08
CA LEU A 146 -3.94 -8.89 8.57
C LEU A 146 -2.87 -9.98 8.59
N ALA A 147 -2.93 -10.80 9.63
CA ALA A 147 -2.09 -11.98 9.77
C ALA A 147 -2.14 -12.86 8.51
N GLU A 148 -0.99 -13.43 8.13
CA GLU A 148 -0.81 -14.23 6.92
C GLU A 148 -1.89 -15.32 6.74
N ASN A 149 -2.22 -16.03 7.81
CA ASN A 149 -3.24 -17.10 7.81
C ASN A 149 -4.66 -16.61 7.46
N ARG A 150 -4.92 -15.30 7.44
CA ARG A 150 -6.21 -14.70 7.04
C ARG A 150 -6.19 -14.13 5.62
N GLN A 151 -5.02 -13.96 5.00
CA GLN A 151 -4.89 -13.33 3.68
C GLN A 151 -5.64 -14.11 2.59
N GLN A 152 -5.57 -15.45 2.61
CA GLN A 152 -6.31 -16.28 1.65
C GLN A 152 -7.84 -16.07 1.75
N ARG A 153 -8.35 -15.84 2.96
CA ARG A 153 -9.79 -15.56 3.19
C ARG A 153 -10.17 -14.18 2.67
N LEU A 154 -9.31 -13.18 2.84
CA LEU A 154 -9.49 -11.85 2.26
C LEU A 154 -9.56 -11.94 0.73
N MET A 155 -8.61 -12.64 0.10
CA MET A 155 -8.57 -12.80 -1.36
C MET A 155 -9.83 -13.47 -1.91
N LYS A 156 -10.28 -14.57 -1.32
CA LYS A 156 -11.56 -15.23 -1.71
C LYS A 156 -12.75 -14.28 -1.58
N SER A 157 -12.78 -13.45 -0.54
CA SER A 157 -13.85 -12.47 -0.32
C SER A 157 -13.82 -11.37 -1.39
N LEU A 158 -12.64 -10.84 -1.71
CA LEU A 158 -12.44 -9.84 -2.75
C LEU A 158 -12.78 -10.37 -4.15
N GLU A 159 -12.45 -11.62 -4.46
CA GLU A 159 -12.84 -12.28 -5.72
C GLU A 159 -14.37 -12.38 -5.84
N LYS A 160 -15.05 -12.75 -4.76
CA LYS A 160 -16.52 -12.78 -4.73
C LYS A 160 -17.11 -11.38 -4.97
N LEU A 161 -16.54 -10.33 -4.37
CA LEU A 161 -16.98 -8.95 -4.58
C LEU A 161 -16.69 -8.48 -6.01
N ARG A 162 -15.52 -8.80 -6.55
CA ARG A 162 -15.13 -8.51 -7.95
C ARG A 162 -16.09 -9.13 -8.96
N SER A 163 -16.68 -10.28 -8.64
CA SER A 163 -17.68 -10.93 -9.51
C SER A 163 -19.05 -10.25 -9.52
N GLN A 164 -19.33 -9.33 -8.59
CA GLN A 164 -20.62 -8.64 -8.53
C GLN A 164 -20.82 -7.68 -9.71
N SER A 165 -22.06 -7.49 -10.15
CA SER A 165 -22.37 -6.63 -11.30
C SER A 165 -21.96 -5.17 -11.06
N TRP A 166 -22.18 -4.66 -9.84
CA TRP A 166 -21.80 -3.31 -9.44
C TRP A 166 -20.28 -3.10 -9.42
N CYS A 167 -19.48 -4.16 -9.25
CA CYS A 167 -18.01 -4.10 -9.24
C CYS A 167 -17.40 -4.21 -10.65
N ARG A 168 -18.21 -4.59 -11.66
CA ARG A 168 -17.76 -4.82 -13.06
C ARG A 168 -18.15 -3.70 -14.03
N ARG A 169 -18.42 -2.50 -13.52
CA ARG A 169 -18.77 -1.33 -14.32
C ARG A 169 -17.60 -0.89 -15.21
N SER A 170 -17.87 -0.37 -16.39
CA SER A 170 -16.85 0.10 -17.35
C SER A 170 -15.98 1.24 -16.83
N GLU A 171 -16.51 2.02 -15.90
CA GLU A 171 -15.85 3.18 -15.31
C GLU A 171 -14.93 2.82 -14.15
N PHE A 172 -15.09 1.62 -13.59
CA PHE A 172 -14.43 1.19 -12.37
C PHE A 172 -13.49 0.01 -12.61
N ARG A 173 -12.40 -0.04 -11.86
CA ARG A 173 -11.56 -1.23 -11.73
C ARG A 173 -11.16 -1.46 -10.28
N LEU A 174 -11.24 -2.72 -9.84
CA LEU A 174 -10.69 -3.15 -8.56
C LEU A 174 -9.29 -3.74 -8.75
N SER A 175 -8.28 -3.02 -8.28
CA SER A 175 -6.89 -3.46 -8.23
C SER A 175 -6.53 -3.89 -6.81
N ILE A 176 -5.89 -5.04 -6.69
CA ILE A 176 -5.42 -5.58 -5.42
C ILE A 176 -3.92 -5.77 -5.61
N LEU A 177 -3.10 -5.14 -4.77
CA LEU A 177 -1.65 -5.32 -4.83
C LEU A 177 -1.28 -6.73 -4.37
N GLN A 178 -0.09 -7.18 -4.75
CA GLN A 178 0.48 -8.35 -4.10
C GLN A 178 0.62 -8.10 -2.60
N PRO A 179 0.52 -9.15 -1.76
CA PRO A 179 0.72 -8.98 -0.33
C PRO A 179 2.07 -8.31 -0.11
N LEU A 180 2.06 -7.24 0.68
CA LEU A 180 3.28 -6.65 1.21
C LEU A 180 3.79 -7.63 2.25
N GLY A 181 4.59 -8.56 1.76
CA GLY A 181 5.21 -9.61 2.52
C GLY A 181 6.64 -9.23 2.90
N ASN A 182 7.33 -10.23 3.41
CA ASN A 182 8.73 -10.12 3.76
C ASN A 182 9.56 -9.82 2.51
N ILE A 183 10.62 -9.04 2.69
CA ILE A 183 11.68 -8.84 1.71
C ILE A 183 12.21 -10.22 1.32
N LEU A 184 12.17 -10.54 0.03
CA LEU A 184 12.72 -11.79 -0.46
C LEU A 184 14.26 -11.70 -0.43
N GLU A 185 14.92 -12.84 -0.24
CA GLU A 185 16.38 -12.90 -0.31
C GLU A 185 16.90 -12.31 -1.64
N GLY A 186 16.19 -12.58 -2.75
CA GLY A 186 16.42 -11.99 -4.06
C GLY A 186 16.45 -10.45 -4.06
N ASP A 187 15.50 -9.82 -3.38
CA ASP A 187 15.38 -8.37 -3.29
C ASP A 187 16.61 -7.75 -2.60
N LEU A 188 17.22 -8.47 -1.64
CA LEU A 188 18.43 -8.01 -0.97
C LEU A 188 19.68 -8.10 -1.85
N PHE A 189 19.77 -9.11 -2.73
CA PHE A 189 20.87 -9.14 -3.70
C PHE A 189 20.81 -7.93 -4.63
N ASP A 190 19.64 -7.67 -5.21
CA ASP A 190 19.43 -6.54 -6.12
C ASP A 190 19.66 -5.21 -5.41
N PHE A 191 19.13 -5.04 -4.19
CA PHE A 191 19.30 -3.81 -3.41
C PHE A 191 20.76 -3.52 -3.06
N LEU A 192 21.53 -4.54 -2.65
CA LEU A 192 22.93 -4.35 -2.24
C LEU A 192 23.88 -4.17 -3.42
N ASP A 193 23.58 -4.73 -4.59
CA ASP A 193 24.38 -4.58 -5.82
C ASP A 193 24.27 -3.15 -6.40
N GLU A 194 23.09 -2.54 -6.32
CA GLU A 194 22.86 -1.18 -6.79
C GLU A 194 23.55 -0.13 -5.89
N ARG A 195 24.65 0.46 -6.38
CA ARG A 195 25.40 1.53 -5.67
C ARG A 195 24.58 2.78 -5.32
N ALA A 196 23.46 3.00 -6.01
CA ALA A 196 22.56 4.10 -5.68
C ALA A 196 21.78 3.83 -4.38
N ASN A 197 21.63 2.56 -4.00
CA ASN A 197 20.81 2.10 -2.88
C ASN A 197 21.65 1.74 -1.66
N SER A 198 22.87 1.23 -1.85
CA SER A 198 23.74 0.81 -0.73
C SER A 198 25.23 1.11 -0.96
N SER A 199 25.94 1.35 0.15
CA SER A 199 27.40 1.44 0.21
C SER A 199 28.09 0.08 0.46
N CYS A 200 27.33 -1.02 0.48
CA CYS A 200 27.84 -2.36 0.75
C CYS A 200 28.98 -2.75 -0.21
N PRO A 201 30.16 -3.18 0.31
CA PRO A 201 31.28 -3.56 -0.54
C PRO A 201 30.96 -4.77 -1.43
N PRO A 202 31.29 -4.74 -2.75
CA PRO A 202 30.98 -5.83 -3.67
C PRO A 202 31.49 -7.21 -3.27
N ALA A 203 32.60 -7.27 -2.54
CA ALA A 203 33.18 -8.53 -2.08
C ALA A 203 32.32 -9.29 -1.06
N ILE A 204 31.34 -8.63 -0.41
CA ILE A 204 30.52 -9.22 0.65
C ILE A 204 29.01 -9.12 0.41
N GLN A 205 28.56 -8.48 -0.67
CA GLN A 205 27.13 -8.26 -0.96
C GLN A 205 26.32 -9.56 -0.90
N ASP A 206 26.75 -10.60 -1.62
CA ASP A 206 26.04 -11.89 -1.66
C ASP A 206 25.93 -12.55 -0.29
N GLU A 207 26.99 -12.47 0.49
CA GLU A 207 27.01 -13.05 1.83
C GLU A 207 26.18 -12.22 2.81
N MET A 208 26.20 -10.91 2.67
CA MET A 208 25.37 -10.01 3.48
C MET A 208 23.89 -10.19 3.18
N ALA A 209 23.48 -10.33 1.92
CA ALA A 209 22.08 -10.63 1.56
C ALA A 209 21.58 -11.88 2.30
N ARG A 210 22.35 -12.98 2.23
CA ARG A 210 22.06 -14.23 2.95
C ARG A 210 21.99 -14.05 4.47
N LEU A 211 22.98 -13.38 5.07
CA LEU A 211 23.05 -13.20 6.52
C LEU A 211 21.92 -12.30 7.05
N LEU A 212 21.58 -11.24 6.33
CA LEU A 212 20.46 -10.36 6.66
C LEU A 212 19.15 -11.15 6.61
N PHE A 213 18.90 -11.85 5.49
CA PHE A 213 17.68 -12.65 5.32
C PHE A 213 17.56 -13.74 6.38
N ALA A 214 18.63 -14.50 6.65
CA ALA A 214 18.62 -15.54 7.67
C ALA A 214 18.41 -14.99 9.08
N LYS A 215 18.85 -13.76 9.36
CA LYS A 215 18.66 -13.12 10.66
C LYS A 215 17.25 -12.58 10.87
N THR A 216 16.62 -12.03 9.83
CA THR A 216 15.34 -11.30 9.94
C THR A 216 14.15 -12.07 9.39
N GLY A 217 14.39 -13.14 8.63
CA GLY A 217 13.35 -13.82 7.85
C GLY A 217 12.71 -12.92 6.78
N GLY A 218 13.40 -11.83 6.39
CA GLY A 218 12.90 -10.81 5.48
C GLY A 218 11.89 -9.83 6.11
N GLU A 219 11.70 -9.84 7.44
CA GLU A 219 10.87 -8.84 8.11
C GLU A 219 11.42 -7.44 7.84
N PHE A 220 10.60 -6.55 7.27
CA PHE A 220 11.08 -5.32 6.65
C PHE A 220 11.75 -4.39 7.66
N GLU A 221 11.13 -4.16 8.83
CA GLU A 221 11.63 -3.24 9.85
C GLU A 221 12.98 -3.72 10.41
N ALA A 222 13.08 -4.99 10.81
CA ALA A 222 14.35 -5.57 11.27
C ALA A 222 15.43 -5.55 10.18
N THR A 223 15.07 -5.81 8.92
CA THR A 223 16.04 -5.82 7.82
C THR A 223 16.58 -4.43 7.55
N VAL A 224 15.70 -3.42 7.46
CA VAL A 224 16.11 -2.02 7.28
C VAL A 224 16.94 -1.53 8.46
N ALA A 225 16.59 -1.89 9.69
CA ALA A 225 17.37 -1.51 10.87
C ALA A 225 18.82 -2.02 10.79
N LEU A 226 19.03 -3.26 10.35
CA LEU A 226 20.38 -3.82 10.17
C LEU A 226 21.13 -3.12 9.03
N ILE A 227 20.46 -2.85 7.90
CA ILE A 227 21.07 -2.12 6.78
C ILE A 227 21.48 -0.71 7.23
N GLN A 228 20.60 0.03 7.91
CA GLN A 228 20.90 1.36 8.43
C GLN A 228 22.07 1.35 9.45
N GLN A 229 22.14 0.32 10.30
CA GLN A 229 23.28 0.13 11.22
C GLN A 229 24.59 -0.01 10.44
N ALA A 230 24.60 -0.80 9.36
CA ALA A 230 25.78 -0.97 8.52
C ALA A 230 26.13 0.31 7.73
N GLU A 231 25.15 1.00 7.16
CA GLU A 231 25.34 2.25 6.40
C GLU A 231 25.86 3.39 7.29
N ALA A 232 25.40 3.48 8.55
CA ALA A 232 25.90 4.44 9.52
C ALA A 232 27.27 4.06 10.11
N GLY A 233 27.68 2.80 9.93
CA GLY A 233 28.86 2.21 10.54
C GLY A 233 29.73 1.46 9.54
N SER A 234 29.89 0.15 9.76
CA SER A 234 30.74 -0.71 8.95
C SER A 234 30.00 -1.98 8.56
N TRP A 235 29.88 -2.21 7.26
CA TRP A 235 29.34 -3.45 6.70
C TRP A 235 30.12 -4.69 7.15
N TYR A 236 31.43 -4.60 7.33
CA TYR A 236 32.26 -5.73 7.79
C TYR A 236 32.04 -6.05 9.27
N ASP A 237 31.79 -5.03 10.10
CA ASP A 237 31.52 -5.24 11.53
C ASP A 237 30.17 -5.93 11.71
N LEU A 238 29.16 -5.48 10.96
CA LEU A 238 27.85 -6.15 10.93
C LEU A 238 27.98 -7.59 10.42
N GLN A 239 28.77 -7.83 9.36
CA GLN A 239 29.02 -9.18 8.85
C GLN A 239 29.60 -10.09 9.95
N ALA A 240 30.62 -9.62 10.68
CA ALA A 240 31.24 -10.38 11.76
C ALA A 240 30.25 -10.68 12.88
N GLN A 241 29.41 -9.71 13.25
CA GLN A 241 28.35 -9.87 14.25
C GLN A 241 27.32 -10.93 13.84
N LEU A 242 26.84 -10.89 12.59
CA LEU A 242 25.85 -11.84 12.08
C LEU A 242 26.43 -13.26 11.99
N LYS A 243 27.69 -13.41 11.55
CA LYS A 243 28.41 -14.69 11.55
C LYS A 243 28.61 -15.26 12.95
N GLY A 244 28.98 -14.42 13.91
CA GLY A 244 29.14 -14.82 15.32
C GLY A 244 27.82 -15.30 15.95
N THR A 245 26.68 -14.83 15.45
CA THR A 245 25.35 -15.24 15.91
C THR A 245 24.89 -16.56 15.26
N HIS A 246 25.33 -16.85 14.04
CA HIS A 246 25.08 -18.12 13.35
C HIS A 246 25.99 -19.27 13.81
N GLY A 247 27.08 -18.99 14.53
CA GLY A 247 27.95 -20.02 15.12
C GLY A 247 27.43 -20.66 16.42
N ALA A 248 26.20 -20.34 16.85
CA ALA A 248 25.62 -20.79 18.12
C ALA A 248 24.36 -21.65 17.96
N THR A 249 24.18 -22.33 16.83
CA THR A 249 23.15 -23.36 16.64
C THR A 249 23.79 -24.74 16.88
N GLN A 250 23.13 -25.55 17.71
CA GLN A 250 23.56 -26.81 18.31
C GLN A 250 24.07 -27.87 17.30
N PRO A 251 24.90 -28.83 17.76
CA PRO A 251 25.27 -29.99 16.94
C PRO A 251 24.00 -30.75 16.55
N GLU A 252 23.87 -31.05 15.26
CA GLU A 252 22.94 -32.07 14.76
C GLU A 252 23.31 -33.40 15.43
N ASP A 253 22.47 -33.86 16.34
CA ASP A 253 22.42 -35.28 16.70
C ASP A 253 21.85 -36.00 15.47
N ASP A 254 22.75 -36.66 14.75
CA ASP A 254 22.45 -37.74 13.82
C ASP A 254 21.59 -38.80 14.54
N GLU A 255 20.28 -38.86 14.28
CA GLU A 255 19.58 -40.14 14.24
C GLU A 255 18.48 -40.16 13.15
N PRO A 256 18.37 -41.28 12.40
CA PRO A 256 17.41 -41.40 11.31
C PRO A 256 16.02 -41.77 11.85
N PHE A 257 14.98 -41.11 11.35
CA PHE A 257 13.75 -41.66 10.73
C PHE A 257 12.76 -40.52 10.44
#